data_AF-A0A959B9H4-F1
#
_entry.id   AF-A0A959B9H4-F1
#
_cell.length_a   1.000
_cell.length_b   1.000
_cell.length_c   1.000
_cell.angle_alpha   90.00
_cell.angle_beta   90.00
_cell.angle_gamma   90.00
#
_symmetry.space_group_name_H-M   'P 1'
#
loop_
_entity.id
_entity.type
_entity.pdbx_description
1 polymer ?
#
loop_
_entity_poly.entity_id
_entity_poly.type
_entity_poly.pdbx_seq_one_letter_code
_entity_poly.pdbx_strand_id
1 'polypeptide(L)'
;MYKFLTKNGQPLAFGLGMVITVLFLIVVLSNISEFSILEKEQQSETGIFNLGIISAIALTIIAAASMVLFGLYQVVGDFKGSVKGLLGFGVLLAIFLIAYFTASGEPTSYIKGAVDKFQETGGMISANNLKFIGAGITTSIILILAAAVAFIFSEIRNFFK
;
A
#
# COMPACT_ATOMS: atom_id res chain seq x y z
N MET A 1 -17.47 19.43 -7.85
CA MET A 1 -16.32 18.50 -7.90
C MET A 1 -16.51 17.27 -7.02
N TYR A 2 -16.87 17.41 -5.73
CA TYR A 2 -17.08 16.29 -4.80
C TYR A 2 -17.98 15.16 -5.34
N LYS A 3 -19.20 15.48 -5.81
CA LYS A 3 -20.15 14.48 -6.35
C LYS A 3 -19.64 13.71 -7.57
N PHE A 4 -18.77 14.31 -8.37
CA PHE A 4 -18.18 13.66 -9.55
C PHE A 4 -17.09 12.69 -9.13
N LEU A 5 -16.20 13.09 -8.21
CA LEU A 5 -15.13 12.25 -7.69
C LEU A 5 -15.66 11.11 -6.81
N THR A 6 -16.72 11.33 -6.03
CA THR A 6 -17.33 10.25 -5.24
C THR A 6 -18.07 9.23 -6.10
N LYS A 7 -18.70 9.68 -7.20
CA LYS A 7 -19.41 8.78 -8.13
C LYS A 7 -18.47 8.03 -9.07
N ASN A 8 -17.40 8.68 -9.54
CA ASN A 8 -16.52 8.16 -10.57
C ASN A 8 -15.09 7.88 -10.08
N GLY A 9 -14.82 7.95 -8.78
CA GLY A 9 -13.46 7.83 -8.24
C GLY A 9 -12.81 6.49 -8.57
N GLN A 10 -13.54 5.38 -8.39
CA GLN A 10 -13.04 4.05 -8.70
C GLN A 10 -12.74 3.83 -10.20
N PRO A 11 -13.66 4.14 -11.15
CA PRO A 11 -13.34 4.02 -12.58
C PRO A 11 -12.24 4.98 -13.03
N LEU A 12 -12.12 6.18 -12.45
CA LEU A 12 -11.02 7.10 -12.76
C LEU A 12 -9.67 6.57 -12.28
N ALA A 13 -9.61 6.05 -11.04
CA ALA A 13 -8.39 5.46 -10.50
C ALA A 13 -7.95 4.24 -11.32
N PHE A 14 -8.90 3.37 -11.67
CA PHE A 14 -8.65 2.22 -12.52
C PHE A 14 -8.17 2.63 -13.93
N GLY A 15 -8.85 3.59 -14.56
CA GLY A 15 -8.49 4.08 -15.88
C GLY A 15 -7.10 4.71 -15.92
N LEU A 16 -6.76 5.53 -14.92
CA LEU A 16 -5.43 6.12 -14.79
C LEU A 16 -4.36 5.05 -14.59
N GLY A 17 -4.61 4.07 -13.71
CA GLY A 17 -3.70 2.94 -13.49
C GLY A 17 -3.50 2.09 -14.75
N MET A 18 -4.58 1.84 -15.49
CA MET A 18 -4.53 1.13 -16.78
C MET A 18 -3.65 1.88 -17.79
N VAL A 19 -3.85 3.18 -17.96
CA VAL A 19 -3.06 3.99 -18.90
C VAL A 19 -1.57 3.93 -18.55
N ILE A 20 -1.22 4.13 -17.28
CA ILE A 20 0.18 4.06 -16.82
C ILE A 20 0.76 2.66 -17.08
N THR A 21 -0.01 1.60 -16.82
CA THR A 21 0.42 0.23 -17.07
C THR A 21 0.65 -0.03 -18.55
N VAL A 22 -0.24 0.43 -19.43
CA VAL A 22 -0.08 0.29 -20.89
C VAL A 22 1.16 1.03 -21.37
N LEU A 23 1.37 2.28 -20.93
CA LEU A 23 2.56 3.05 -21.30
C LEU A 23 3.85 2.39 -20.81
N PHE A 24 3.84 1.85 -19.59
CA PHE A 24 4.96 1.08 -19.05
C PHE A 24 5.26 -0.15 -19.90
N LEU A 25 4.23 -0.94 -20.27
CA LEU A 25 4.41 -2.11 -21.11
C LEU A 25 4.95 -1.77 -22.50
N ILE A 26 4.49 -0.68 -23.11
CA ILE A 26 5.02 -0.21 -24.40
C ILE A 26 6.52 0.06 -24.27
N VAL A 27 6.94 0.85 -23.28
CA VAL A 27 8.36 1.17 -23.07
C VAL A 27 9.19 -0.09 -22.82
N VAL A 28 8.74 -0.99 -21.94
CA VAL A 28 9.49 -2.21 -21.61
C VAL A 28 9.58 -3.14 -22.81
N LEU A 29 8.45 -3.46 -23.46
CA LEU A 29 8.42 -4.42 -24.57
C LEU A 29 9.19 -3.91 -25.79
N SER A 30 9.21 -2.60 -26.04
CA SER A 30 10.01 -2.02 -27.12
C SER A 30 11.51 -2.12 -26.89
N ASN A 31 11.98 -2.24 -25.64
CA ASN A 31 13.40 -2.22 -25.30
C ASN A 31 13.90 -3.54 -24.66
N ILE A 32 13.04 -4.56 -24.55
CA ILE A 32 13.35 -5.80 -23.81
C ILE A 32 14.44 -6.64 -24.49
N SER A 33 14.50 -6.61 -25.82
CA SER A 33 15.53 -7.33 -26.59
C SER A 33 16.92 -6.80 -26.27
N GLU A 34 17.07 -5.47 -26.27
CA GLU A 34 18.32 -4.79 -25.93
C GLU A 34 18.68 -4.95 -24.45
N PHE A 35 17.69 -4.94 -23.56
CA PHE A 35 17.93 -5.19 -22.14
C PHE A 35 18.42 -6.62 -21.84
N SER A 36 17.85 -7.62 -22.52
CA SER A 36 18.13 -9.04 -22.23
C SER A 36 19.54 -9.49 -22.61
N ILE A 37 20.22 -8.75 -23.49
CA ILE A 37 21.58 -9.04 -23.95
C ILE A 37 22.66 -8.34 -23.10
N LEU A 38 22.27 -7.42 -22.20
CA LEU A 38 23.19 -6.73 -21.31
C LEU A 38 23.66 -7.64 -20.17
N GLU A 39 24.90 -7.44 -19.73
CA GLU A 39 25.39 -8.03 -18.49
C GLU A 39 24.61 -7.51 -17.28
N LYS A 40 24.55 -8.28 -16.19
CA LYS A 40 23.71 -7.97 -15.01
C LYS A 40 24.05 -6.63 -14.38
N GLU A 41 25.33 -6.27 -14.37
CA GLU A 41 25.80 -4.98 -13.87
C GLU A 41 25.19 -3.84 -14.69
N GLN A 42 25.16 -3.97 -16.02
CA GLN A 42 24.64 -2.96 -16.95
C GLN A 42 23.11 -2.88 -16.96
N GLN A 43 22.41 -3.99 -16.70
CA GLN A 43 20.95 -4.01 -16.58
C GLN A 43 20.45 -3.06 -15.49
N SER A 44 21.20 -2.93 -14.39
CA SER A 44 20.86 -2.08 -13.24
C SER A 44 20.95 -0.59 -13.56
N GLU A 45 21.69 -0.21 -14.61
CA GLU A 45 21.84 1.18 -15.04
C GLU A 45 20.75 1.60 -16.05
N THR A 46 19.94 0.65 -16.53
CA THR A 46 18.93 0.93 -17.54
C THR A 46 17.70 1.64 -16.97
N GLY A 47 17.18 2.59 -17.74
CA GLY A 47 15.98 3.34 -17.37
C GLY A 47 14.66 2.74 -17.85
N ILE A 48 14.65 1.52 -18.41
CA ILE A 48 13.47 0.96 -19.09
C ILE A 48 12.26 0.80 -18.15
N PHE A 49 12.50 0.65 -16.84
CA PHE A 49 11.47 0.53 -15.82
C PHE A 49 11.12 1.86 -15.12
N ASN A 50 11.87 2.95 -15.40
CA ASN A 50 11.74 4.21 -14.68
C ASN A 50 10.34 4.80 -14.80
N LEU A 51 9.70 4.71 -15.98
CA LEU A 51 8.35 5.22 -16.16
C LEU A 51 7.38 4.59 -15.13
N GLY A 52 7.40 3.26 -14.98
CA GLY A 52 6.51 2.57 -14.05
C GLY A 52 6.83 2.91 -12.60
N ILE A 53 8.11 2.90 -12.23
CA ILE A 53 8.57 3.17 -10.86
C ILE A 53 8.25 4.62 -10.46
N ILE A 54 8.65 5.60 -11.28
CA ILE A 54 8.41 7.02 -11.01
C ILE A 54 6.91 7.33 -10.95
N SER A 55 6.12 6.76 -11.86
CA SER A 55 4.66 6.96 -11.85
C SER A 55 4.03 6.38 -10.57
N ALA A 56 4.44 5.18 -10.14
CA ALA A 56 3.95 4.56 -8.92
C ALA A 56 4.33 5.38 -7.67
N ILE A 57 5.58 5.86 -7.60
CA ILE A 57 6.05 6.73 -6.51
C ILE A 57 5.24 8.02 -6.49
N ALA A 58 5.07 8.69 -7.64
CA ALA A 58 4.33 9.94 -7.74
C ALA A 58 2.87 9.77 -7.29
N LEU A 59 2.18 8.73 -7.78
CA LEU A 59 0.80 8.43 -7.38
C LEU A 59 0.70 8.11 -5.89
N THR A 60 1.66 7.38 -5.34
CA THR A 60 1.70 7.04 -3.90
C THR A 60 1.84 8.31 -3.06
N ILE A 61 2.74 9.23 -3.44
CA ILE A 61 2.94 10.50 -2.75
C ILE A 61 1.67 11.35 -2.82
N ILE A 62 1.06 11.48 -4.01
CA ILE A 62 -0.17 12.27 -4.20
C ILE A 62 -1.32 11.69 -3.36
N ALA A 63 -1.48 10.36 -3.36
CA ALA A 63 -2.50 9.68 -2.57
C ALA A 63 -2.28 9.87 -1.06
N ALA A 64 -1.06 9.69 -0.58
CA ALA A 64 -0.71 9.92 0.82
C ALA A 64 -0.95 11.37 1.26
N ALA A 65 -0.50 12.33 0.45
CA ALA A 65 -0.72 13.76 0.72
C ALA A 65 -2.23 14.09 0.73
N SER A 66 -2.98 13.61 -0.26
CA SER A 66 -4.42 13.82 -0.33
C SER A 66 -5.15 13.21 0.87
N MET A 67 -4.77 12.00 1.27
CA MET A 67 -5.34 11.32 2.44
C MET A 67 -5.17 12.16 3.71
N VAL A 68 -3.95 12.68 3.94
CA VAL A 68 -3.67 13.52 5.12
C VAL A 68 -4.41 14.84 5.03
N LEU A 69 -4.32 15.55 3.91
CA LEU A 69 -4.93 16.87 3.75
C LEU A 69 -6.46 16.80 3.88
N PHE A 70 -7.12 15.86 3.20
CA PHE A 70 -8.57 15.70 3.30
C PHE A 70 -9.00 15.13 4.66
N GLY A 71 -8.22 14.24 5.26
CA GLY A 71 -8.48 13.74 6.61
C GLY A 71 -8.46 14.87 7.64
N LEU A 72 -7.43 15.72 7.62
CA LEU A 72 -7.33 16.88 8.50
C LEU A 72 -8.45 17.90 8.21
N TYR A 73 -8.72 18.20 6.94
CA TYR A 73 -9.80 19.11 6.55
C TYR A 73 -11.15 18.65 7.11
N GLN A 74 -11.46 17.34 7.03
CA GLN A 74 -12.71 16.78 7.55
C GLN A 74 -12.79 16.88 9.08
N VAL A 75 -11.70 16.60 9.79
CA VAL A 75 -11.66 16.69 11.27
C VAL A 75 -11.86 18.13 11.74
N VAL A 76 -11.25 19.11 11.07
CA VAL A 76 -11.38 20.53 11.43
C VAL A 76 -12.76 21.08 11.04
N GLY A 77 -13.27 20.73 9.86
CA GLY A 77 -14.55 21.23 9.35
C GLY A 77 -15.78 20.59 10.01
N ASP A 78 -15.70 19.33 10.42
CA ASP A 78 -16.78 18.60 11.08
C ASP A 78 -16.23 17.56 12.07
N PHE A 79 -15.75 18.07 13.21
CA PHE A 79 -15.20 17.22 14.28
C PHE A 79 -16.23 16.18 14.75
N LYS A 80 -17.49 16.60 14.95
CA LYS A 80 -18.55 15.73 15.48
C LYS A 80 -18.89 14.60 14.51
N GLY A 81 -18.98 14.89 13.21
CA GLY A 81 -19.14 13.87 12.17
C GLY A 81 -17.93 12.94 12.06
N SER A 82 -16.74 13.44 12.37
CA SER A 82 -15.49 12.69 12.29
C SER A 82 -15.25 11.72 13.46
N VAL A 83 -15.96 11.86 14.59
CA VAL A 83 -15.73 11.05 15.81
C VAL A 83 -15.74 9.55 15.54
N LYS A 84 -16.67 9.05 14.71
CA LYS A 84 -16.74 7.61 14.37
C LYS A 84 -15.52 7.16 13.56
N GLY A 85 -15.09 7.98 12.60
CA GLY A 85 -13.89 7.71 11.81
C GLY A 85 -12.63 7.73 12.67
N LEU A 86 -12.55 8.69 13.60
CA LEU A 86 -11.43 8.84 14.52
C LEU A 86 -11.35 7.68 15.52
N LEU A 87 -12.49 7.20 16.02
CA LEU A 87 -12.57 5.99 16.84
C LEU A 87 -12.09 4.75 16.07
N GLY A 88 -12.55 4.56 14.83
CA GLY A 88 -12.10 3.45 13.98
C GLY A 88 -10.58 3.51 13.73
N PHE A 89 -10.05 4.69 13.42
CA PHE A 89 -8.62 4.90 13.28
C PHE A 89 -7.85 4.64 14.58
N GLY A 90 -8.39 5.05 15.73
CA GLY A 90 -7.78 4.79 17.04
C GLY A 90 -7.68 3.30 17.35
N VAL A 91 -8.71 2.51 17.04
CA VAL A 91 -8.67 1.04 17.19
C VAL A 91 -7.64 0.43 16.25
N LEU A 92 -7.60 0.87 14.98
CA LEU A 92 -6.60 0.42 14.02
C LEU A 92 -5.18 0.70 14.52
N LEU A 93 -4.94 1.92 15.01
CA LEU A 93 -3.64 2.33 15.55
C LEU A 93 -3.26 1.47 16.76
N ALA A 94 -4.21 1.19 17.66
CA ALA A 94 -3.97 0.34 18.81
C ALA A 94 -3.55 -1.08 18.39
N ILE A 95 -4.27 -1.70 17.44
CA ILE A 95 -3.92 -3.02 16.90
C ILE A 95 -2.52 -2.98 16.27
N PHE A 96 -2.23 -1.97 15.45
CA PHE A 96 -0.93 -1.83 14.82
C PHE A 96 0.20 -1.67 15.84
N LEU A 97 0.02 -0.85 16.87
CA LEU A 97 1.02 -0.64 17.91
C LEU A 97 1.27 -1.93 18.70
N ILE A 98 0.22 -2.67 19.07
CA ILE A 98 0.36 -3.97 19.72
C ILE A 98 1.16 -4.93 18.81
N ALA A 99 0.82 -5.00 17.52
CA ALA A 99 1.54 -5.83 16.56
C ALA A 99 3.00 -5.38 16.39
N TYR A 100 3.27 -4.07 16.38
CA TYR A 100 4.62 -3.51 16.26
C TYR A 100 5.50 -3.82 17.47
N PHE A 101 4.96 -3.66 18.69
CA PHE A 101 5.72 -3.95 19.91
C PHE A 101 5.94 -5.45 20.12
N THR A 102 5.11 -6.32 19.51
CA THR A 102 5.25 -7.78 19.58
C THR A 102 6.01 -8.38 18.40
N ALA A 103 6.20 -7.64 17.30
CA ALA A 103 6.91 -8.12 16.12
C ALA A 103 8.41 -8.34 16.38
N SER A 104 8.98 -9.37 15.73
CA SER A 104 10.42 -9.61 15.73
C SER A 104 11.15 -8.53 14.93
N GLY A 105 12.29 -8.07 15.46
CA GLY A 105 13.21 -7.20 14.74
C GLY A 105 14.15 -7.95 13.79
N GLU A 106 13.90 -9.24 13.56
CA GLU A 106 14.76 -10.13 12.81
C GLU A 106 14.01 -10.75 11.63
N PRO A 107 14.69 -10.99 10.50
CA PRO A 107 14.10 -11.65 9.34
C PRO A 107 13.70 -13.09 9.69
N THR A 108 12.44 -13.43 9.45
CA THR A 108 12.02 -14.84 9.50
C THR A 108 12.60 -15.59 8.29
N SER A 109 12.65 -16.92 8.38
CA SER A 109 13.11 -17.78 7.28
C SER A 109 12.37 -17.52 5.95
N TYR A 110 11.12 -17.09 6.01
CA TYR A 110 10.29 -16.79 4.83
C TYR A 110 10.70 -15.52 4.08
N ILE A 111 11.23 -14.51 4.78
CA ILE A 111 11.59 -13.21 4.19
C ILE A 111 13.10 -13.00 4.09
N LYS A 112 13.89 -13.88 4.71
CA LYS A 112 15.35 -13.76 4.76
C LYS A 112 15.96 -13.61 3.36
N GLY A 113 15.58 -14.45 2.39
CA GLY A 113 16.10 -14.34 1.03
C GLY A 113 15.76 -13.03 0.30
N ALA A 114 14.65 -12.38 0.65
CA ALA A 114 14.33 -11.05 0.11
C ALA A 114 15.13 -9.94 0.81
N VAL A 115 15.33 -10.06 2.12
CA VAL A 115 16.18 -9.15 2.90
C VAL A 115 17.63 -9.23 2.42
N ASP A 116 18.16 -10.43 2.25
CA ASP A 116 19.54 -10.66 1.81
C ASP A 116 19.77 -10.04 0.42
N LYS A 117 18.88 -10.28 -0.55
CA LYS A 117 18.97 -9.66 -1.88
C LYS A 117 18.91 -8.14 -1.86
N PHE A 118 18.10 -7.56 -0.99
CA PHE A 118 18.03 -6.10 -0.85
C PHE A 118 19.33 -5.54 -0.24
N GLN A 119 19.92 -6.26 0.71
CA GLN A 119 21.22 -5.91 1.29
C GLN A 119 22.37 -6.06 0.29
N GLU A 120 22.33 -7.07 -0.58
CA GLU A 120 23.30 -7.25 -1.68
C GLU A 120 23.31 -6.06 -2.64
N THR A 121 22.16 -5.39 -2.85
CA THR A 121 22.08 -4.16 -3.67
C THR A 121 22.53 -2.89 -2.93
N GLY A 122 23.12 -3.01 -1.74
CA GLY A 122 23.55 -1.90 -0.90
C GLY A 122 22.42 -1.28 -0.05
N GLY A 123 21.23 -1.87 -0.04
CA GLY A 123 20.11 -1.43 0.78
C GLY A 123 20.30 -1.82 2.24
N MET A 124 19.82 -0.99 3.17
CA MET A 124 19.84 -1.32 4.60
C MET A 124 18.42 -1.54 5.11
N ILE A 125 18.17 -2.71 5.71
CA ILE A 125 16.95 -3.01 6.44
C ILE A 125 17.28 -3.08 7.92
N SER A 126 16.76 -2.13 8.69
CA SER A 126 16.89 -2.12 10.15
C SER A 126 15.85 -3.01 10.82
N ALA A 127 16.10 -3.35 12.09
CA ALA A 127 15.12 -4.03 12.93
C ALA A 127 13.78 -3.29 13.03
N ASN A 128 13.80 -1.95 13.00
CA ASN A 128 12.58 -1.15 13.01
C ASN A 128 11.79 -1.29 11.71
N ASN A 129 12.46 -1.39 10.56
CA ASN A 129 11.79 -1.64 9.29
C ASN A 129 11.11 -3.01 9.30
N LEU A 130 11.78 -4.04 9.84
CA LEU A 130 11.21 -5.38 9.95
C LEU A 130 10.00 -5.44 10.88
N LYS A 131 10.08 -4.78 12.05
CA LYS A 131 8.93 -4.65 12.96
C LYS A 131 7.76 -3.94 12.30
N PHE A 132 8.03 -2.88 11.54
CA PHE A 132 7.00 -2.13 10.83
C PHE A 132 6.29 -2.99 9.77
N ILE A 133 7.07 -3.72 8.97
CA ILE A 133 6.54 -4.66 7.97
C ILE A 133 5.70 -5.75 8.64
N GLY A 134 6.25 -6.40 9.67
CA GLY A 134 5.57 -7.47 10.41
C GLY A 134 4.28 -7.00 11.08
N ALA A 135 4.30 -5.81 11.69
CA ALA A 135 3.12 -5.17 12.28
C ALA A 135 2.04 -4.88 11.24
N GLY A 136 2.44 -4.35 10.08
CA GLY A 136 1.53 -4.08 8.96
C GLY A 136 0.83 -5.34 8.50
N ILE A 137 1.58 -6.41 8.22
CA ILE A 137 1.04 -7.71 7.80
C ILE A 137 0.07 -8.27 8.86
N THR A 138 0.50 -8.30 10.13
CA THR A 138 -0.32 -8.84 11.22
C THR A 138 -1.62 -8.05 11.39
N THR A 139 -1.54 -6.72 11.32
CA THR A 139 -2.72 -5.84 11.38
C THR A 139 -3.67 -6.14 10.23
N SER A 140 -3.17 -6.28 9.00
CA SER A 140 -3.99 -6.63 7.85
C SER A 140 -4.71 -7.97 8.03
N ILE A 141 -4.02 -9.00 8.53
CA ILE A 141 -4.62 -10.31 8.80
C ILE A 141 -5.75 -10.20 9.84
N ILE A 142 -5.51 -9.46 10.94
CA ILE A 142 -6.52 -9.23 11.98
C ILE A 142 -7.76 -8.55 11.39
N LEU A 143 -7.58 -7.52 10.56
CA LEU A 143 -8.70 -6.81 9.93
C LEU A 143 -9.47 -7.68 8.94
N ILE A 144 -8.78 -8.53 8.17
CA ILE A 144 -9.43 -9.47 7.25
C ILE A 144 -10.32 -10.43 8.04
N LEU A 145 -9.81 -11.00 9.13
CA LEU A 145 -10.60 -11.89 10.00
C LEU A 145 -11.78 -11.15 10.64
N ALA A 146 -11.55 -9.94 11.17
CA ALA A 146 -12.61 -9.11 11.74
C ALA A 146 -13.70 -8.78 10.71
N ALA A 147 -13.31 -8.49 9.46
CA ALA A 147 -14.23 -8.22 8.37
C ALA A 147 -15.06 -9.46 8.01
N ALA A 148 -14.44 -10.64 7.93
CA ALA A 148 -15.14 -11.89 7.67
C ALA A 148 -16.18 -12.20 8.77
N VAL A 149 -15.80 -12.03 10.04
CA VAL A 149 -16.70 -12.19 11.19
C VAL A 149 -17.85 -11.19 11.13
N ALA A 150 -17.56 -9.91 10.89
CA ALA A 150 -18.56 -8.87 10.77
C ALA A 150 -19.56 -9.15 9.62
N PHE A 151 -19.07 -9.69 8.50
CA PHE A 151 -19.91 -10.09 7.38
C PHE A 151 -20.89 -11.20 7.77
N ILE A 152 -20.40 -12.27 8.42
CA ILE A 152 -21.25 -13.36 8.91
C ILE A 152 -22.32 -12.84 9.86
N PHE A 153 -21.95 -12.02 10.85
CA PHE A 153 -22.92 -11.44 11.78
C PHE A 153 -23.93 -10.52 11.10
N SER A 154 -23.51 -9.78 10.08
CA SER A 154 -24.40 -8.91 9.29
C SER A 154 -25.44 -9.74 8.53
N GLU A 155 -25.04 -10.83 7.89
CA GLU A 155 -25.96 -11.73 7.19
C GLU A 155 -26.95 -12.38 8.16
N ILE A 156 -26.49 -12.93 9.27
CA ILE A 156 -27.36 -13.52 10.31
C ILE A 156 -28.39 -12.49 10.78
N ARG A 157 -27.95 -11.27 11.10
CA ARG A 157 -28.86 -10.19 11.53
C ARG A 157 -29.89 -9.84 10.45
N ASN A 158 -29.50 -9.83 9.19
CA ASN A 158 -30.40 -9.56 8.07
C ASN A 158 -31.42 -10.69 7.89
N PHE A 159 -31.07 -11.95 8.13
CA PHE A 159 -32.04 -13.05 8.10
C PHE A 159 -33.14 -12.96 9.17
N PHE A 160 -32.85 -12.31 10.30
CA PHE A 160 -33.80 -12.10 11.39
C PHE A 160 -34.53 -10.75 11.34
N LYS A 161 -34.30 -9.95 10.31
CA LYS A 161 -35.02 -8.70 10.05
C LYS A 161 -35.96 -8.86 8.86
#